data_AF-A0A3M0A6D1-F1
#
_entry.id   AF-A0A3M0A6D1-F1
#
_cell.length_a   1.000
_cell.length_b   1.000
_cell.length_c   1.000
_cell.angle_alpha   90.00
_cell.angle_beta   90.00
_cell.angle_gamma   90.00
#
_symmetry.space_group_name_H-M   'P 1'
#
loop_
_entity.id
_entity.type
_entity.pdbx_description
1 polymer ?
#
loop_
_entity_poly.entity_id
_entity_poly.type
_entity_poly.pdbx_seq_one_letter_code
_entity_poly.pdbx_strand_id
1 'polypeptide(L)'
;MTEEQVAIRLNELKEIQDKRQDKFYSWIKTIITLSVALFGILISFKSTFPMSLVKSVLYAIAISSLGFGILFGLIVLFSEVHILDRIKSSRVKLTVNELDGKFNNLDFEIVKESFFFRISLFICICFYLLSLFSLITYSIYDVVKSMW
;
A
#
# COMPACT_ATOMS: atom_id res chain seq x y z
N MET A 1 27.09 11.36 27.38
CA MET A 1 25.68 11.48 26.98
C MET A 1 24.88 10.79 28.08
N THR A 2 24.05 11.52 28.81
CA THR A 2 23.29 10.98 29.95
C THR A 2 22.13 10.10 29.47
N GLU A 3 21.71 9.11 30.26
CA GLU A 3 20.60 8.20 29.93
C GLU A 3 19.31 8.95 29.55
N GLU A 4 19.06 10.08 30.20
CA GLU A 4 17.94 10.98 29.91
C GLU A 4 18.01 11.57 28.49
N GLN A 5 19.20 11.97 28.01
CA GLN A 5 19.39 12.46 26.65
C GLN A 5 19.19 11.36 25.60
N VAL A 6 19.55 10.11 25.93
CA VAL A 6 19.29 8.95 25.07
C VAL A 6 17.79 8.70 24.97
N ALA A 7 17.07 8.72 26.09
CA ALA A 7 15.62 8.52 26.13
C ALA A 7 14.86 9.59 25.34
N ILE A 8 15.24 10.86 25.46
CA ILE A 8 14.64 11.96 24.70
C ILE A 8 14.81 11.74 23.20
N ARG A 9 16.04 11.45 22.74
CA ARG A 9 16.30 11.20 21.31
C ARG A 9 15.58 9.97 20.78
N LEU A 10 15.47 8.90 21.57
CA LEU A 10 14.72 7.71 21.18
C LEU A 10 13.23 8.01 21.03
N ASN A 11 12.66 8.82 21.92
CA ASN A 11 11.26 9.26 21.80
C ASN A 11 11.03 10.13 20.57
N GLU A 12 11.93 11.07 20.27
CA GLU A 12 11.86 11.88 19.04
C GLU A 12 11.93 11.01 17.77
N LEU A 13 12.87 10.06 17.72
CA LEU A 13 13.00 9.13 16.59
C LEU A 13 11.74 8.29 16.40
N LYS A 14 11.16 7.81 17.51
CA LYS A 14 9.90 7.06 17.47
C LYS A 14 8.76 7.92 16.95
N GLU A 15 8.61 9.15 17.43
CA GLU A 15 7.56 10.06 16.97
C GLU A 15 7.69 10.38 15.48
N ILE A 16 8.91 10.58 14.98
CA ILE A 16 9.18 10.79 13.55
C ILE A 16 8.79 9.55 12.75
N GLN A 17 9.11 8.35 13.25
CA GLN A 17 8.78 7.10 12.59
C GLN A 17 7.27 6.87 12.53
N ASP A 18 6.57 7.07 13.64
CA ASP A 18 5.11 6.92 13.73
C ASP A 18 4.43 7.91 12.75
N LYS A 19 4.84 9.19 12.76
CA LYS A 19 4.32 10.20 11.81
C LYS A 19 4.59 9.83 10.35
N ARG A 20 5.76 9.28 10.04
CA ARG A 20 6.09 8.84 8.67
C ARG A 20 5.18 7.70 8.24
N GLN A 21 4.96 6.73 9.12
CA GLN A 21 4.13 5.57 8.87
C GLN A 21 2.66 5.97 8.65
N ASP A 22 2.10 6.82 9.52
CA ASP A 22 0.74 7.35 9.37
C ASP A 22 0.54 8.08 8.04
N LYS A 23 1.50 8.96 7.68
CA LYS A 23 1.45 9.68 6.39
C LYS A 23 1.52 8.73 5.20
N PHE A 24 2.35 7.69 5.29
CA PHE A 24 2.48 6.70 4.23
C PHE A 24 1.18 5.91 4.02
N TYR A 25 0.55 5.40 5.08
CA TYR A 25 -0.70 4.65 4.95
C TYR A 25 -1.86 5.54 4.52
N SER A 26 -1.92 6.78 5.01
CA SER A 26 -2.88 7.78 4.53
C SER A 26 -2.73 8.06 3.03
N TRP A 27 -1.49 8.14 2.55
CA TRP A 27 -1.20 8.29 1.12
C TRP A 27 -1.66 7.06 0.31
N ILE A 28 -1.37 5.84 0.76
CA ILE A 28 -1.84 4.60 0.10
C ILE A 28 -3.37 4.55 0.06
N LYS A 29 -4.06 4.89 1.15
CA LYS A 29 -5.53 4.94 1.22
C LYS A 29 -6.09 5.94 0.20
N THR A 30 -5.45 7.09 0.06
CA THR A 30 -5.84 8.11 -0.92
C THR A 30 -5.70 7.58 -2.35
N ILE A 31 -4.58 6.93 -2.66
CA ILE A 31 -4.37 6.30 -3.98
C ILE A 31 -5.46 5.28 -4.27
N ILE A 32 -5.72 4.34 -3.34
CA ILE A 32 -6.74 3.30 -3.52
C ILE A 32 -8.12 3.93 -3.76
N THR A 33 -8.46 4.98 -3.02
CA THR A 33 -9.76 5.67 -3.16
C THR A 33 -9.91 6.28 -4.56
N LEU A 34 -8.86 6.97 -5.04
CA LEU A 34 -8.84 7.51 -6.41
C LEU A 34 -8.90 6.41 -7.46
N SER A 35 -8.17 5.30 -7.24
CA SER A 35 -8.17 4.15 -8.13
C SER A 35 -9.56 3.49 -8.21
N VAL A 36 -10.27 3.31 -7.09
CA VAL A 36 -11.64 2.76 -7.10
C VAL A 36 -12.61 3.67 -7.87
N ALA A 37 -12.50 5.00 -7.69
CA ALA A 37 -13.30 5.94 -8.46
C ALA A 37 -13.00 5.85 -9.97
N LEU A 38 -11.71 5.84 -10.35
CA LEU A 38 -11.28 5.65 -11.74
C LEU A 38 -11.75 4.31 -12.31
N PHE A 39 -11.71 3.23 -11.50
CA PHE A 39 -12.19 1.91 -11.90
C PHE A 39 -13.67 1.95 -12.28
N GLY A 40 -14.51 2.59 -11.44
CA GLY A 40 -15.93 2.78 -11.71
C GLY A 40 -16.20 3.59 -12.98
N ILE A 41 -15.45 4.68 -13.17
CA ILE A 41 -15.53 5.52 -14.37
C ILE A 41 -15.15 4.71 -15.62
N LEU A 42 -14.06 3.93 -15.57
CA LEU A 42 -13.62 3.11 -16.69
C LEU A 42 -14.68 2.08 -17.08
N ILE A 43 -15.26 1.38 -16.11
CA ILE A 43 -16.35 0.42 -16.35
C ILE A 43 -17.55 1.12 -16.99
N SER A 44 -17.92 2.31 -16.51
CA SER A 44 -19.02 3.09 -17.09
C SER A 44 -18.76 3.53 -18.53
N PHE A 45 -17.50 3.72 -18.93
CA PHE A 45 -17.12 4.09 -20.29
C PHE A 45 -16.96 2.91 -21.25
N LYS A 46 -17.27 1.68 -20.81
CA LYS A 46 -17.28 0.52 -21.71
C LYS A 46 -18.30 0.74 -22.82
N SER A 47 -17.83 1.15 -24.00
CA SER A 47 -18.70 1.36 -25.15
C SER A 47 -19.19 0.02 -25.70
N THR A 48 -20.45 -0.01 -26.15
CA THR A 48 -21.10 -1.15 -26.82
C THR A 48 -20.69 -1.28 -28.29
N PHE A 49 -19.89 -0.34 -28.81
CA PHE A 49 -19.43 -0.37 -30.20
C PHE A 49 -18.32 -1.41 -30.40
N PRO A 50 -18.20 -2.01 -31.60
CA PRO A 50 -17.14 -2.96 -31.89
C PRO A 50 -15.77 -2.27 -31.80
N MET A 51 -15.05 -2.50 -30.70
CA MET A 51 -13.67 -2.05 -30.54
C MET A 51 -12.74 -2.92 -31.39
N SER A 52 -11.65 -2.34 -31.90
CA SER A 52 -10.57 -3.14 -32.46
C SER A 52 -9.99 -4.07 -31.38
N LEU A 53 -9.51 -5.25 -31.78
CA LEU A 53 -8.91 -6.22 -30.85
C LEU A 53 -7.82 -5.59 -29.98
N VAL A 54 -6.97 -4.76 -30.57
CA VAL A 54 -5.89 -4.04 -29.86
C VAL A 54 -6.45 -3.14 -28.76
N LYS A 55 -7.49 -2.36 -29.07
CA LYS A 55 -8.13 -1.44 -28.12
C LYS A 55 -8.82 -2.20 -26.98
N SER A 56 -9.48 -3.30 -27.30
CA SER A 56 -10.11 -4.17 -26.30
C SER A 56 -9.08 -4.78 -25.35
N VAL A 57 -7.92 -5.22 -25.87
CA VAL A 57 -6.83 -5.78 -25.06
C VAL A 57 -6.21 -4.70 -24.17
N LEU A 58 -5.92 -3.50 -24.69
CA LEU A 58 -5.39 -2.38 -23.88
C LEU A 58 -6.34 -1.98 -22.75
N TYR A 59 -7.64 -1.92 -23.04
CA TYR A 59 -8.65 -1.63 -22.02
C TYR A 59 -8.74 -2.73 -20.95
N ALA A 60 -8.72 -4.00 -21.37
CA ALA A 60 -8.72 -5.14 -20.44
C ALA A 60 -7.47 -5.16 -19.56
N ILE A 61 -6.29 -4.87 -20.12
CA ILE A 61 -5.03 -4.74 -19.35
C ILE A 61 -5.15 -3.58 -18.37
N ALA A 62 -5.64 -2.41 -18.80
CA ALA A 62 -5.77 -1.23 -17.94
C ALA A 62 -6.68 -1.50 -16.72
N ILE A 63 -7.85 -2.11 -16.94
CA ILE A 63 -8.79 -2.46 -15.87
C ILE A 63 -8.20 -3.54 -14.96
N SER A 64 -7.66 -4.62 -15.54
CA SER A 64 -7.15 -5.73 -14.74
C SER A 64 -5.98 -5.28 -13.87
N SER A 65 -5.03 -4.52 -14.43
CA SER A 65 -3.90 -3.96 -13.69
C SER A 65 -4.35 -2.97 -12.61
N LEU A 66 -5.37 -2.13 -12.87
CA LEU A 66 -5.92 -1.23 -11.85
C LEU A 66 -6.56 -2.00 -10.69
N GLY A 67 -7.31 -3.06 -11.00
CA GLY A 67 -7.90 -3.95 -10.00
C GLY A 67 -6.84 -4.66 -9.14
N PHE A 68 -5.77 -5.16 -9.77
CA PHE A 68 -4.65 -5.74 -9.02
C PHE A 68 -3.92 -4.69 -8.17
N GLY A 69 -3.74 -3.47 -8.67
CA GLY A 69 -3.17 -2.35 -7.90
C GLY A 69 -3.98 -2.05 -6.63
N ILE A 70 -5.31 -2.02 -6.73
CA ILE A 70 -6.21 -1.87 -5.57
C ILE A 70 -6.01 -3.03 -4.58
N LEU A 71 -6.01 -4.28 -5.07
CA LEU A 71 -5.87 -5.46 -4.23
C LEU A 71 -4.55 -5.48 -3.46
N PHE A 72 -3.41 -5.22 -4.14
CA PHE A 72 -2.11 -5.16 -3.47
C PHE A 72 -2.00 -3.93 -2.56
N GLY A 73 -2.63 -2.81 -2.90
CA GLY A 73 -2.74 -1.66 -2.00
C GLY A 73 -3.47 -1.99 -0.70
N LEU A 74 -4.56 -2.76 -0.77
CA LEU A 74 -5.27 -3.24 0.42
C LEU A 74 -4.42 -4.20 1.26
N ILE A 75 -3.64 -5.09 0.62
CA ILE A 75 -2.68 -5.95 1.34
C ILE A 75 -1.63 -5.12 2.08
N VAL A 76 -1.14 -4.04 1.45
CA VAL A 76 -0.22 -3.10 2.11
C VAL A 76 -0.89 -2.42 3.30
N LEU A 77 -2.14 -1.95 3.18
CA LEU A 77 -2.86 -1.38 4.33
C LEU A 77 -3.09 -2.42 5.43
N PHE A 78 -3.38 -3.67 5.08
CA PHE A 78 -3.53 -4.75 6.06
C PHE A 78 -2.24 -5.00 6.86
N SER A 79 -1.07 -4.71 6.28
CA SER A 79 0.20 -4.79 7.00
C SER A 79 0.24 -3.89 8.24
N GLU A 80 -0.38 -2.72 8.17
CA GLU A 80 -0.46 -1.76 9.27
C GLU A 80 -1.16 -2.38 10.48
N VAL A 81 -2.35 -2.95 10.24
CA VAL A 81 -3.17 -3.61 11.25
C VAL A 81 -2.41 -4.79 11.85
N HIS A 82 -1.81 -5.62 11.01
CA HIS A 82 -1.07 -6.80 11.45
C HIS A 82 0.17 -6.43 12.28
N ILE A 83 0.88 -5.36 11.95
CA ILE A 83 2.01 -4.84 12.74
C ILE A 83 1.52 -4.32 14.09
N LEU A 84 0.44 -3.54 14.11
CA LEU A 84 -0.16 -3.02 15.34
C LEU A 84 -0.61 -4.15 16.28
N ASP A 85 -1.25 -5.18 15.74
CA ASP A 85 -1.69 -6.35 16.52
C ASP A 85 -0.51 -7.12 17.11
N ARG A 86 0.60 -7.27 16.35
CA ARG A 86 1.84 -7.85 16.89
C ARG A 86 2.42 -7.01 18.01
N ILE A 87 2.53 -5.70 17.84
CA ILE A 87 3.05 -4.78 18.88
C ILE A 87 2.18 -4.87 20.14
N LYS A 88 0.86 -4.88 19.98
CA LYS A 88 -0.09 -5.04 21.09
C LYS A 88 0.13 -6.37 21.80
N SER A 89 0.19 -7.48 21.06
CA SER A 89 0.41 -8.81 21.63
C SER A 89 1.76 -8.90 22.36
N SER A 90 2.83 -8.32 21.83
CA SER A 90 4.14 -8.32 22.51
C SER A 90 4.09 -7.49 23.80
N ARG A 91 3.43 -6.32 23.80
CA ARG A 91 3.23 -5.53 25.03
C ARG A 91 2.42 -6.28 26.09
N VAL A 92 1.32 -6.94 25.70
CA VAL A 92 0.51 -7.74 26.64
C VAL A 92 1.34 -8.88 27.24
N LYS A 93 2.14 -9.59 26.43
CA LYS A 93 3.04 -10.64 26.93
C LYS A 93 4.08 -10.10 27.91
N LEU A 94 4.66 -8.94 27.64
CA LEU A 94 5.62 -8.30 28.55
C LEU A 94 4.94 -7.95 29.89
N THR A 95 3.77 -7.32 29.87
CA THR A 95 3.04 -6.96 31.09
C THR A 95 2.60 -8.19 31.90
N VAL A 96 2.19 -9.28 31.25
CA VAL A 96 1.85 -10.54 31.93
C VAL A 96 3.10 -11.19 32.54
N ASN A 97 4.24 -11.18 31.85
CA ASN A 97 5.49 -11.70 32.40
C ASN A 97 6.02 -10.88 33.59
N GLU A 98 5.81 -9.56 33.58
CA GLU A 98 6.10 -8.68 34.72
C GLU A 98 5.22 -9.00 35.93
N LEU A 99 3.93 -9.25 35.72
CA LEU A 99 2.98 -9.68 36.77
C LEU A 99 3.34 -11.04 37.36
N ASP A 100 3.85 -11.96 36.54
CA ASP A 100 4.31 -13.29 36.98
C ASP A 100 5.71 -13.30 37.61
N GLY A 101 6.33 -12.12 37.81
CA GLY A 101 7.65 -11.98 38.43
C GLY A 101 8.82 -12.48 37.56
N LYS A 102 8.59 -12.74 36.28
CA LYS A 102 9.61 -13.17 35.32
C LYS A 102 10.23 -11.97 34.63
N PHE A 103 11.14 -11.29 35.32
CA PHE A 103 11.99 -10.24 34.75
C PHE A 103 13.14 -10.80 33.92
N ASN A 104 12.85 -11.62 32.91
CA ASN A 104 13.88 -12.06 31.97
C ASN A 104 13.91 -11.10 30.78
N ASN A 105 15.03 -10.38 30.66
CA ASN A 105 15.52 -9.61 29.52
C ASN A 105 14.42 -8.95 28.67
N LEU A 106 14.22 -7.65 28.92
CA LEU A 106 13.47 -6.72 28.08
C LEU A 106 14.15 -6.58 26.71
N ASP A 107 14.15 -7.64 25.91
CA ASP A 107 14.47 -7.55 24.51
C ASP A 107 13.31 -6.84 23.84
N PHE A 108 13.53 -5.57 23.50
CA PHE A 108 12.66 -4.84 22.58
C PHE A 108 12.63 -5.63 21.28
N GLU A 109 11.61 -6.46 21.11
CA GLU A 109 11.37 -7.17 19.87
C GLU A 109 11.00 -6.13 18.81
N ILE A 110 12.01 -5.63 18.10
CA ILE A 110 11.83 -4.74 16.96
C ILE A 110 11.02 -5.54 15.95
N VAL A 111 9.71 -5.26 15.87
CA VAL A 111 8.78 -5.93 14.95
C VAL A 111 9.19 -5.53 13.53
N LYS A 112 10.06 -6.32 12.92
CA LYS A 112 10.52 -6.12 11.55
C LYS A 112 9.35 -6.37 10.60
N GLU A 113 9.11 -5.42 9.70
CA GLU A 113 8.14 -5.59 8.62
C GLU A 113 8.49 -6.85 7.80
N SER A 114 7.49 -7.69 7.54
CA SER A 114 7.68 -8.89 6.73
C SER A 114 8.04 -8.50 5.29
N PHE A 115 9.04 -9.17 4.71
CA PHE A 115 9.49 -8.98 3.32
C PHE A 115 8.33 -9.05 2.31
N PHE A 116 7.30 -9.84 2.62
CA PHE A 116 6.08 -9.96 1.84
C PHE A 116 5.36 -8.62 1.60
N PHE A 117 5.29 -7.75 2.61
CA PHE A 117 4.61 -6.46 2.49
C PHE A 117 5.40 -5.48 1.63
N ARG A 118 6.74 -5.53 1.70
CA ARG A 118 7.61 -4.72 0.84
C ARG A 118 7.49 -5.12 -0.63
N ILE A 119 7.41 -6.43 -0.90
CA ILE A 119 7.12 -6.93 -2.26
C ILE A 119 5.73 -6.48 -2.71
N SER A 120 4.72 -6.60 -1.85
CA SER A 120 3.35 -6.20 -2.18
C SER A 120 3.25 -4.73 -2.57
N LEU A 121 3.98 -3.86 -1.87
CA LEU A 121 4.08 -2.44 -2.22
C LEU A 121 4.72 -2.22 -3.59
N PHE A 122 5.84 -2.90 -3.87
CA PHE A 122 6.50 -2.80 -5.16
C PHE A 122 5.57 -3.24 -6.31
N ILE A 123 4.93 -4.40 -6.16
CA ILE A 123 3.97 -4.94 -7.12
C ILE A 123 2.78 -3.98 -7.32
N CYS A 124 2.24 -3.41 -6.24
CA CYS A 124 1.17 -2.41 -6.28
C CYS A 124 1.53 -1.22 -7.17
N ILE A 125 2.71 -0.62 -6.95
CA ILE A 125 3.20 0.53 -7.73
C ILE A 125 3.38 0.14 -9.20
N CYS A 126 3.95 -1.04 -9.48
CA CYS A 126 4.10 -1.53 -10.85
C CYS A 126 2.75 -1.67 -11.57
N PHE A 127 1.73 -2.21 -10.90
CA PHE A 127 0.40 -2.34 -11.49
C PHE A 127 -0.29 -1.00 -11.74
N TYR A 128 -0.14 -0.02 -10.86
CA TYR A 128 -0.67 1.33 -11.10
C TYR A 128 0.02 2.01 -12.27
N LEU A 129 1.34 1.90 -12.39
CA LEU A 129 2.07 2.43 -13.54
C LEU A 129 1.64 1.74 -14.84
N LEU A 130 1.54 0.41 -14.83
CA LEU A 130 1.08 -0.36 -15.99
C LEU A 130 -0.32 0.07 -16.44
N SER A 131 -1.24 0.24 -15.49
CA SER A 131 -2.60 0.71 -15.76
C SER A 131 -2.60 2.10 -16.39
N LEU A 132 -1.81 3.03 -15.83
CA LEU A 132 -1.70 4.39 -16.32
C LEU A 132 -1.15 4.43 -17.75
N PHE A 133 -0.08 3.70 -18.05
CA PHE A 133 0.47 3.63 -19.40
C PHE A 133 -0.50 2.98 -20.39
N SER A 134 -1.17 1.90 -19.98
CA SER A 134 -2.18 1.22 -20.80
C SER A 134 -3.37 2.11 -21.11
N LEU A 135 -3.77 2.98 -20.16
CA LEU A 135 -4.87 3.91 -20.35
C LEU A 135 -4.50 5.09 -21.25
N ILE A 136 -3.29 5.64 -21.11
CA ILE A 136 -2.78 6.70 -22.00
C ILE A 136 -2.73 6.19 -23.45
N THR A 137 -2.19 4.99 -23.65
CA THR A 137 -2.13 4.38 -24.99
C THR A 137 -3.52 4.07 -25.54
N TYR A 138 -4.44 3.57 -24.72
CA TYR A 138 -5.85 3.40 -25.10
C TYR A 138 -6.50 4.70 -25.60
N SER A 139 -6.29 5.82 -24.89
CA SER A 139 -6.89 7.11 -25.23
C SER A 139 -6.29 7.74 -26.49
N ILE A 140 -4.98 7.60 -26.71
CA ILE A 140 -4.30 8.16 -27.88
C ILE A 140 -4.59 7.35 -29.15
N TYR A 141 -4.87 6.05 -29.02
CA TYR A 141 -5.04 5.14 -30.16
C TYR A 141 -6.11 5.61 -31.15
N ASP A 142 -7.25 6.10 -30.67
CA ASP A 142 -8.32 6.61 -31.55
C ASP A 142 -7.89 7.88 -32.29
N VAL A 143 -7.18 8.79 -31.62
CA VAL A 143 -6.70 10.06 -32.20
C VAL A 143 -5.71 9.78 -33.32
N VAL A 144 -4.73 8.91 -33.07
CA VAL A 144 -3.70 8.57 -34.08
C VAL A 144 -4.30 7.82 -35.25
N LYS A 145 -5.21 6.87 -34.99
CA LYS A 145 -5.91 6.15 -36.06
C LYS A 145 -6.83 7.06 -36.88
N SER A 146 -7.39 8.12 -36.30
CA SER A 146 -8.23 9.08 -37.04
C SER A 146 -7.44 10.03 -37.94
N MET A 147 -6.13 10.18 -37.71
CA MET A 147 -5.23 11.04 -38.49
C MET A 147 -4.62 10.35 -39.72
N TRP A 148 -4.70 9.02 -39.82
CA TRP A 148 -4.18 8.20 -40.92
C TRP A 148 -5.32 7.49 -41.66
#